data_AF-A0A516GKH6-F1
#
_entry.id   AF-A0A516GKH6-F1
#
_cell.length_a   1.000
_cell.length_b   1.000
_cell.length_c   1.000
_cell.angle_alpha   90.00
_cell.angle_beta   90.00
_cell.angle_gamma   90.00
#
_symmetry.space_group_name_H-M   'P 1'
#
loop_
_entity.id
_entity.type
_entity.pdbx_description
1 polymer ?
#
loop_
_entity_poly.entity_id
_entity_poly.type
_entity_poly.pdbx_seq_one_letter_code
_entity_poly.pdbx_strand_id
1 'polypeptide(L)'
;MAKQIVEIDYQDEDYLLQLKYPDMVFSKDTAVYYHFLSTILPFQLYMVLPEDSSTVIQTDYPVRVNYCNLSADEIMTVNSSMGYPIRVTSLERTVYDMMNDETANLEMIKEMLDEYADRDNRNKEQFIHYFGAFYDLNDHSEKEQFLTKHAGYRKPVKFSIN
;
A
#
# COMPACT_ATOMS: atom_id res chain seq x y z
N MET A 1 35.92 34.13 6.02
CA MET A 1 35.53 32.79 5.53
C MET A 1 34.19 32.93 4.84
N ALA A 2 34.11 32.63 3.54
CA ALA A 2 32.84 32.66 2.82
C ALA A 2 31.97 31.50 3.30
N LYS A 3 30.74 31.80 3.74
CA LYS A 3 29.73 30.79 4.08
C LYS A 3 29.33 30.13 2.77
N GLN A 4 29.83 28.92 2.51
CA GLN A 4 29.36 28.10 1.41
C GLN A 4 27.90 27.75 1.70
N ILE A 5 26.99 28.40 0.98
CA ILE A 5 25.59 28.02 0.96
C ILE A 5 25.55 26.75 0.12
N VAL A 6 25.34 25.60 0.79
CA VAL A 6 25.02 24.36 0.10
C VAL A 6 23.58 24.52 -0.36
N GLU A 7 23.37 24.72 -1.66
CA GLU A 7 22.05 24.54 -2.26
C GLU A 7 21.73 23.05 -2.17
N ILE A 8 20.77 22.72 -1.30
CA ILE A 8 20.19 21.38 -1.26
C ILE A 8 19.13 21.39 -2.36
N ASP A 9 19.46 20.82 -3.52
CA ASP A 9 18.48 20.52 -4.55
C ASP A 9 17.63 19.34 -4.04
N TYR A 10 16.47 19.65 -3.46
CA TYR A 10 15.53 18.62 -3.02
C TYR A 10 14.89 18.03 -4.27
N GLN A 11 15.40 16.89 -4.70
CA GLN A 11 14.81 16.10 -5.78
C GLN A 11 13.90 15.02 -5.20
N ASP A 12 12.80 14.73 -5.91
CA ASP A 12 11.93 13.62 -5.56
C ASP A 12 12.52 12.31 -6.06
N GLU A 13 13.34 11.69 -5.22
CA GLU A 13 14.11 10.50 -5.59
C GLU A 13 13.22 9.30 -5.95
N ASP A 14 12.07 9.15 -5.29
CA ASP A 14 11.14 8.05 -5.55
C ASP A 14 10.43 8.22 -6.89
N TYR A 15 10.03 9.46 -7.22
CA TYR A 15 9.51 9.79 -8.54
C TYR A 15 10.56 9.60 -9.63
N LEU A 16 11.78 10.12 -9.44
CA LEU A 16 12.88 9.95 -10.38
C LEU A 16 13.26 8.46 -10.56
N LEU A 17 13.16 7.66 -9.51
CA LEU A 17 13.39 6.22 -9.56
C LEU A 17 12.37 5.52 -10.45
N GLN A 18 11.08 5.87 -10.37
CA GLN A 18 10.06 5.33 -11.28
C GLN A 18 10.18 5.82 -12.72
N LEU A 19 10.65 7.05 -12.93
CA LEU A 19 10.97 7.52 -14.29
C LEU A 19 12.13 6.73 -14.89
N LYS A 20 13.13 6.38 -14.07
CA LYS A 20 14.26 5.53 -14.49
C LYS A 20 13.86 4.08 -14.73
N TYR A 21 12.89 3.57 -13.96
CA TYR A 21 12.41 2.18 -14.02
C TYR A 21 10.88 2.15 -14.23
N PRO A 22 10.39 2.38 -15.46
CA PRO A 22 8.98 2.60 -15.74
C PRO A 22 8.08 1.36 -15.62
N ASP A 23 8.61 0.17 -15.35
CA ASP A 23 7.79 -1.01 -15.03
C ASP A 23 7.72 -1.29 -13.53
N MET A 24 8.44 -0.52 -12.71
CA MET A 24 8.49 -0.67 -11.26
C MET A 24 7.27 -0.05 -10.57
N VAL A 25 6.72 -0.79 -9.61
CA VAL A 25 5.62 -0.36 -8.75
C VAL A 25 6.05 -0.52 -7.29
N PHE A 26 5.94 0.52 -6.46
CA PHE A 26 6.25 0.38 -5.04
C PHE A 26 5.23 -0.52 -4.33
N SER A 27 5.67 -1.32 -3.37
CA SER A 27 4.85 -2.35 -2.71
C SER A 27 5.14 -2.44 -1.21
N LYS A 28 4.44 -3.33 -0.50
CA LYS A 28 4.66 -3.64 0.93
C LYS A 28 4.84 -2.38 1.78
N ASP A 29 5.80 -2.33 2.71
CA ASP A 29 6.06 -1.22 3.62
C ASP A 29 6.11 0.15 2.92
N THR A 30 6.67 0.20 1.69
CA THR A 30 6.72 1.45 0.90
C THR A 30 5.33 1.86 0.43
N ALA A 31 4.50 0.92 -0.03
CA ALA A 31 3.11 1.22 -0.35
C ALA A 31 2.27 1.55 0.90
N VAL A 32 2.52 0.90 2.05
CA VAL A 32 1.89 1.25 3.33
C VAL A 32 2.15 2.71 3.68
N TYR A 33 3.39 3.16 3.54
CA TYR A 33 3.78 4.56 3.73
C TYR A 33 3.00 5.49 2.79
N TYR A 34 3.00 5.20 1.49
CA TYR A 34 2.36 6.05 0.50
C TYR A 34 0.82 6.05 0.55
N HIS A 35 0.23 4.97 1.06
CA HIS A 35 -1.20 4.95 1.37
C HIS A 35 -1.54 5.67 2.66
N PHE A 36 -0.56 6.08 3.47
CA PHE A 36 -0.74 6.60 4.83
C PHE A 36 -1.46 5.61 5.74
N LEU A 37 -1.08 4.33 5.68
CA LEU A 37 -1.66 3.28 6.52
C LEU A 37 -0.88 3.05 7.82
N SER A 38 0.35 3.56 7.93
CA SER A 38 1.11 3.49 9.18
C SER A 38 2.00 4.72 9.30
N THR A 39 2.31 5.09 10.54
CA THR A 39 3.29 6.13 10.87
C THR A 39 4.72 5.62 10.84
N ILE A 40 4.90 4.30 10.77
CA ILE A 40 6.22 3.65 10.69
C ILE A 40 6.77 3.80 9.28
N LEU A 41 7.99 4.31 9.18
CA LEU A 41 8.68 4.46 7.90
C LEU A 41 9.28 3.12 7.44
N PRO A 42 9.28 2.82 6.13
CA PRO A 42 9.93 1.64 5.58
C PRO A 42 11.45 1.74 5.79
N PHE A 43 12.08 0.63 6.22
CA PHE A 43 13.54 0.58 6.39
C PHE A 43 14.31 0.54 5.05
N GLN A 44 13.65 0.03 4.01
CA GLN A 44 14.17 -0.10 2.65
C GLN A 44 13.00 0.04 1.66
N LEU A 45 13.27 0.37 0.41
CA LEU A 45 12.21 0.46 -0.59
C LEU A 45 11.81 -0.93 -1.06
N TYR A 46 10.52 -1.24 -0.98
CA TYR A 46 9.93 -2.45 -1.52
C TYR A 46 9.24 -2.15 -2.83
N MET A 47 9.47 -2.99 -3.82
CA MET A 47 8.89 -2.79 -5.16
C MET A 47 8.66 -4.11 -5.87
N VAL A 48 7.77 -4.06 -6.86
CA VAL A 48 7.46 -5.14 -7.77
C VAL A 48 7.97 -4.79 -9.17
N LEU A 49 8.55 -5.78 -9.84
CA LEU A 49 8.80 -5.79 -11.28
C LEU A 49 8.05 -6.96 -11.93
N PRO A 50 7.73 -6.89 -13.24
CA PRO A 50 7.18 -8.03 -13.98
C PRO A 50 8.06 -9.28 -13.87
N GLU A 51 7.46 -10.48 -13.90
CA GLU A 51 8.18 -11.75 -13.70
C GLU A 51 9.26 -12.02 -14.75
N ASP A 52 9.07 -11.51 -15.97
CA ASP A 52 10.00 -11.62 -17.09
C ASP A 52 11.02 -10.48 -17.14
N SER A 53 10.99 -9.55 -16.18
CA SER A 53 11.90 -8.42 -16.14
C SER A 53 13.33 -8.85 -15.82
N SER A 54 14.27 -8.46 -16.68
CA SER A 54 15.72 -8.55 -16.41
C SER A 54 16.28 -7.28 -15.77
N THR A 55 15.42 -6.37 -15.33
CA THR A 55 15.82 -5.06 -14.80
C THR A 55 16.49 -5.21 -13.44
N VAL A 56 17.67 -4.62 -13.29
CA VAL A 56 18.37 -4.51 -12.01
C VAL A 56 18.26 -3.07 -11.52
N ILE A 57 17.61 -2.89 -10.38
CA ILE A 57 17.43 -1.58 -9.75
C ILE A 57 18.77 -1.13 -9.16
N GLN A 58 19.23 0.04 -9.60
CA GLN A 58 20.44 0.69 -9.11
C GLN A 58 20.06 2.04 -8.52
N THR A 59 20.21 2.15 -7.21
CA THR A 59 19.93 3.33 -6.40
C THR A 59 20.82 3.31 -5.16
N ASP A 60 20.97 4.46 -4.52
CA ASP A 60 21.78 4.63 -3.31
C ASP A 60 21.05 4.11 -2.05
N TYR A 61 19.75 3.80 -2.18
CA TYR A 61 18.93 3.25 -1.12
C TYR A 61 18.89 1.71 -1.12
N PRO A 62 18.76 1.06 0.05
CA PRO A 62 18.46 -0.37 0.07
C PRO A 62 17.10 -0.63 -0.57
N VAL A 63 17.05 -1.63 -1.46
CA VAL A 63 15.83 -2.04 -2.16
C VAL A 63 15.57 -3.53 -2.02
N ARG A 64 14.30 -3.91 -2.00
CA ARG A 64 13.83 -5.28 -2.20
C ARG A 64 12.84 -5.34 -3.34
N VAL A 65 13.20 -6.15 -4.32
CA VAL A 65 12.42 -6.38 -5.53
C VAL A 65 11.73 -7.74 -5.40
N ASN A 66 10.41 -7.73 -5.56
CA ASN A 66 9.62 -8.93 -5.83
C ASN A 66 9.28 -8.99 -7.32
N TYR A 67 9.21 -10.19 -7.88
CA TYR A 67 8.90 -10.40 -9.29
C TYR A 67 7.50 -11.01 -9.36
N CYS A 68 6.54 -10.24 -9.88
CA CYS A 68 5.13 -10.61 -9.94
C CYS A 68 4.44 -9.78 -11.03
N ASN A 69 3.58 -10.40 -11.82
CA ASN A 69 2.78 -9.69 -12.80
C ASN A 69 1.52 -9.14 -12.14
N LEU A 70 1.47 -7.80 -11.97
CA LEU A 70 0.31 -7.11 -11.43
C LEU A 70 -0.72 -6.84 -12.54
N SER A 71 -2.00 -7.04 -12.24
CA SER A 71 -3.09 -6.54 -13.08
C SER A 71 -3.26 -5.02 -12.91
N ALA A 72 -3.94 -4.39 -13.85
CA ALA A 72 -4.10 -2.94 -13.86
C ALA A 72 -4.83 -2.41 -12.62
N ASP A 73 -5.74 -3.19 -12.04
CA ASP A 73 -6.48 -2.82 -10.83
C ASP A 73 -5.65 -3.02 -9.54
N GLU A 74 -4.58 -3.82 -9.59
CA GLU A 74 -3.60 -3.98 -8.50
C GLU A 74 -2.60 -2.83 -8.41
N ILE A 75 -2.69 -1.83 -9.31
CA ILE A 75 -1.79 -0.67 -9.36
C ILE A 75 -2.61 0.61 -9.14
N MET A 76 -2.14 1.46 -8.24
CA MET A 76 -2.71 2.77 -7.95
C MET A 76 -1.68 3.87 -8.17
N THR A 77 -2.12 5.03 -8.67
CA THR A 77 -1.29 6.25 -8.67
C THR A 77 -1.59 7.08 -7.43
N VAL A 78 -0.55 7.45 -6.71
CA VAL A 78 -0.59 8.32 -5.53
C VAL A 78 0.42 9.44 -5.69
N ASN A 79 0.36 10.45 -4.83
CA ASN A 79 1.35 11.50 -4.82
C ASN A 79 2.51 11.13 -3.89
N SER A 80 3.73 11.33 -4.36
CA SER A 80 4.92 11.31 -3.54
C SER A 80 4.92 12.43 -2.50
N SER A 81 5.92 12.45 -1.63
CA SER A 81 6.08 13.50 -0.60
C SER A 81 6.21 14.91 -1.19
N MET A 82 6.70 15.05 -2.43
CA MET A 82 6.78 16.33 -3.14
C MET A 82 5.63 16.57 -4.13
N GLY A 83 4.62 15.69 -4.16
CA GLY A 83 3.41 15.87 -4.96
C GLY A 83 3.49 15.34 -6.40
N TYR A 84 4.51 14.55 -6.74
CA TYR A 84 4.64 13.93 -8.05
C TYR A 84 3.89 12.59 -8.11
N PRO A 85 3.28 12.23 -9.26
CA PRO A 85 2.55 10.98 -9.37
C PRO A 85 3.52 9.79 -9.41
N ILE A 86 3.33 8.85 -8.51
CA ILE A 86 4.05 7.58 -8.45
C ILE A 86 3.07 6.41 -8.38
N ARG A 87 3.49 5.24 -8.82
CA ARG A 87 2.71 4.01 -8.81
C ARG A 87 3.03 3.16 -7.60
N VAL A 88 1.99 2.72 -6.91
CA VAL A 88 2.07 1.81 -5.77
C VAL A 88 1.11 0.66 -6.00
N THR A 89 1.29 -0.47 -5.31
CA THR A 89 0.26 -1.52 -5.26
C THR A 89 -1.04 -0.92 -4.73
N SER A 90 -2.19 -1.39 -5.20
CA SER A 90 -3.51 -0.93 -4.75
C SER A 90 -3.67 -1.10 -3.24
N LEU A 91 -4.68 -0.46 -2.66
CA LEU A 91 -4.93 -0.49 -1.22
C LEU A 91 -5.11 -1.94 -0.74
N GLU A 92 -5.99 -2.70 -1.37
CA GLU A 92 -6.29 -4.10 -1.05
C GLU A 92 -5.08 -5.01 -1.29
N ARG A 93 -4.36 -4.83 -2.40
CA ARG A 93 -3.14 -5.60 -2.70
C ARG A 93 -2.06 -5.35 -1.65
N THR A 94 -1.88 -4.09 -1.23
CA THR A 94 -0.91 -3.71 -0.21
C THR A 94 -1.20 -4.40 1.12
N VAL A 95 -2.46 -4.35 1.58
CA VAL A 95 -2.86 -5.02 2.82
C VAL A 95 -2.65 -6.53 2.72
N TYR A 96 -3.01 -7.13 1.58
CA TYR A 96 -2.84 -8.56 1.34
C TYR A 96 -1.36 -8.96 1.37
N ASP A 97 -0.50 -8.24 0.64
CA ASP A 97 0.94 -8.51 0.58
C ASP A 97 1.59 -8.39 1.97
N MET A 98 1.17 -7.41 2.78
CA MET A 98 1.66 -7.23 4.15
C MET A 98 1.20 -8.33 5.10
N MET A 99 -0.06 -8.76 5.01
CA MET A 99 -0.59 -9.84 5.84
C MET A 99 0.02 -11.21 5.52
N ASN A 100 0.48 -11.42 4.27
CA ASN A 100 1.16 -12.65 3.85
C ASN A 100 2.69 -12.59 4.01
N ASP A 101 3.25 -11.46 4.48
CA ASP A 101 4.67 -11.33 4.72
C ASP A 101 5.02 -11.69 6.17
N GLU A 102 5.56 -12.89 6.38
CA GLU A 102 6.02 -13.37 7.69
C GLU A 102 7.16 -12.52 8.29
N THR A 103 7.83 -11.70 7.47
CA THR A 103 8.93 -10.82 7.89
C THR A 103 8.50 -9.38 8.16
N ALA A 104 7.25 -9.03 7.86
CA ALA A 104 6.75 -7.67 8.05
C ALA A 104 6.70 -7.28 9.53
N ASN A 105 6.88 -5.98 9.79
CA ASN A 105 6.84 -5.45 11.15
C ASN A 105 5.43 -5.56 11.73
N LEU A 106 5.28 -6.33 12.80
CA LEU A 106 3.97 -6.59 13.44
C LEU A 106 3.24 -5.31 13.85
N GLU A 107 3.95 -4.27 14.29
CA GLU A 107 3.31 -3.01 14.69
C GLU A 107 2.81 -2.23 13.47
N MET A 108 3.58 -2.23 12.38
CA MET A 108 3.15 -1.65 11.10
C MET A 108 1.89 -2.35 10.58
N ILE A 109 1.83 -3.70 10.69
CA ILE A 109 0.64 -4.46 10.31
C ILE A 109 -0.58 -4.04 11.14
N LYS A 110 -0.44 -3.85 12.45
CA LYS A 110 -1.56 -3.42 13.30
C LYS A 110 -2.08 -2.04 12.91
N GLU A 111 -1.19 -1.04 12.82
CA GLU A 111 -1.56 0.31 12.39
C GLU A 111 -2.23 0.28 11.02
N MET A 112 -1.65 -0.47 10.08
CA MET A 112 -2.18 -0.64 8.74
C MET A 112 -3.60 -1.21 8.74
N LEU A 113 -3.88 -2.23 9.54
CA LEU A 113 -5.21 -2.84 9.61
C LEU A 113 -6.24 -1.90 10.26
N ASP A 114 -5.85 -1.16 11.29
CA ASP A 114 -6.72 -0.18 11.95
C ASP A 114 -7.08 0.96 10.97
N GLU A 115 -6.08 1.56 10.32
CA GLU A 115 -6.29 2.61 9.32
C GLU A 115 -7.08 2.11 8.11
N TYR A 116 -6.78 0.90 7.61
CA TYR A 116 -7.49 0.31 6.49
C TYR A 116 -8.97 0.06 6.79
N ALA A 117 -9.31 -0.36 8.02
CA ALA A 117 -10.68 -0.62 8.42
C ALA A 117 -11.58 0.63 8.31
N ASP A 118 -11.00 1.81 8.52
CA ASP A 118 -11.67 3.11 8.47
C ASP A 118 -11.64 3.77 7.07
N ARG A 119 -11.03 3.13 6.05
CA ARG A 119 -10.99 3.69 4.69
C ARG A 119 -12.35 3.66 4.00
N ASP A 120 -12.76 4.80 3.48
CA ASP A 120 -13.98 4.96 2.68
C ASP A 120 -13.82 4.48 1.22
N ASN A 121 -12.59 4.45 0.71
CA ASN A 121 -12.28 4.17 -0.69
C ASN A 121 -11.88 2.71 -0.96
N ARG A 122 -12.31 1.77 -0.11
CA ARG A 122 -12.01 0.35 -0.28
C ARG A 122 -12.68 -0.24 -1.52
N ASN A 123 -11.92 -1.00 -2.29
CA ASN A 123 -12.42 -1.77 -3.42
C ASN A 123 -12.96 -3.12 -2.94
N LYS A 124 -14.30 -3.26 -2.92
CA LYS A 124 -14.98 -4.47 -2.48
C LYS A 124 -14.63 -5.70 -3.32
N GLU A 125 -14.45 -5.55 -4.63
CA GLU A 125 -14.16 -6.68 -5.53
C GLU A 125 -12.77 -7.23 -5.26
N GLN A 126 -11.76 -6.36 -5.16
CA GLN A 126 -10.40 -6.78 -4.80
C GLN A 126 -10.34 -7.33 -3.37
N PHE A 127 -11.08 -6.73 -2.44
CA PHE A 127 -11.14 -7.24 -1.08
C PHE A 127 -11.66 -8.68 -1.05
N ILE A 128 -12.75 -8.97 -1.78
CA ILE A 128 -13.27 -10.34 -1.89
C ILE A 128 -12.25 -11.26 -2.57
N HIS A 129 -11.58 -10.78 -3.63
CA HIS A 129 -10.57 -11.55 -4.34
C HIS A 129 -9.44 -12.03 -3.41
N TYR A 130 -8.86 -11.14 -2.60
CA TYR A 130 -7.75 -11.48 -1.71
C TYR A 130 -8.18 -12.13 -0.40
N PHE A 131 -9.26 -11.64 0.20
CA PHE A 131 -9.62 -11.97 1.57
C PHE A 131 -10.83 -12.89 1.69
N GLY A 132 -11.53 -13.20 0.59
CA GLY A 132 -12.79 -13.95 0.62
C GLY A 132 -12.69 -15.32 1.28
N ALA A 133 -11.57 -16.02 1.11
CA ALA A 133 -11.34 -17.32 1.75
C ALA A 133 -11.07 -17.22 3.26
N PHE A 134 -10.39 -16.16 3.73
CA PHE A 134 -10.11 -15.95 5.16
C PHE A 134 -11.39 -15.74 5.98
N TYR A 135 -12.43 -15.21 5.35
CA TYR A 135 -13.70 -14.89 5.99
C TYR A 135 -14.81 -15.91 5.69
N ASP A 136 -14.49 -17.08 5.12
CA ASP A 136 -15.46 -18.14 4.76
C ASP A 136 -16.65 -17.63 3.94
N LEU A 137 -16.41 -16.68 3.04
CA LEU A 137 -17.45 -16.07 2.21
C LEU A 137 -17.87 -17.03 1.07
N ASN A 138 -18.54 -18.13 1.42
CA ASN A 138 -18.98 -19.14 0.46
C ASN A 138 -20.45 -18.95 0.01
N ASP A 139 -21.25 -18.16 0.75
CA ASP A 139 -22.63 -17.77 0.40
C ASP A 139 -22.73 -16.29 -0.02
N HIS A 140 -23.56 -16.00 -1.03
CA HIS A 140 -23.82 -14.66 -1.55
C HIS A 140 -24.53 -13.75 -0.53
N SER A 141 -25.34 -14.31 0.37
CA SER A 141 -26.05 -13.54 1.41
C SER A 141 -25.13 -13.14 2.56
N GLU A 142 -24.21 -14.01 2.95
CA GLU A 142 -23.19 -13.76 3.99
C GLU A 142 -22.11 -12.78 3.50
N LYS A 143 -21.75 -12.85 2.20
CA LYS A 143 -20.94 -11.82 1.51
C LYS A 143 -21.53 -10.43 1.66
N GLU A 144 -22.80 -10.25 1.29
CA GLU A 144 -23.48 -8.95 1.37
C GLU A 144 -23.60 -8.44 2.81
N GLN A 145 -23.86 -9.32 3.78
CA GLN A 145 -23.91 -8.95 5.21
C GLN A 145 -22.53 -8.55 5.76
N PHE A 146 -21.47 -9.27 5.40
CA PHE A 146 -20.10 -8.94 5.77
C PHE A 146 -19.65 -7.62 5.14
N LEU A 147 -19.90 -7.43 3.84
CA LEU A 147 -19.62 -6.19 3.11
C LEU A 147 -20.42 -5.00 3.70
N THR A 148 -21.67 -5.21 4.12
CA THR A 148 -22.48 -4.16 4.77
C THR A 148 -21.94 -3.81 6.15
N LYS A 149 -21.44 -4.79 6.91
CA LYS A 149 -20.91 -4.61 8.28
C LYS A 149 -19.52 -3.99 8.30
N HIS A 150 -18.68 -4.30 7.31
CA HIS A 150 -17.27 -3.96 7.30
C HIS A 150 -16.88 -2.90 6.26
N ALA A 151 -17.64 -2.69 5.19
CA ALA A 151 -17.39 -1.63 4.20
C ALA A 151 -18.13 -0.31 4.48
N GLY A 152 -18.80 -0.16 5.64
CA GLY A 152 -19.44 1.11 6.00
C GLY A 152 -20.52 1.08 7.09
N TYR A 153 -20.31 0.42 8.24
CA TYR A 153 -21.27 0.53 9.35
C TYR A 153 -20.64 1.06 10.64
N ARG A 154 -20.65 2.40 10.79
CA ARG A 154 -20.81 3.00 12.12
C ARG A 154 -22.21 2.64 12.59
N LYS A 155 -22.32 1.75 13.58
CA LYS A 155 -23.56 1.65 14.37
C LYS A 155 -23.82 3.06 14.92
N PRO A 156 -24.96 3.72 14.64
CA PRO A 156 -25.28 4.93 15.36
C PRO A 156 -25.29 4.53 16.83
N VAL A 157 -24.43 5.17 17.63
CA VAL A 157 -24.47 5.07 19.07
C VAL A 157 -25.85 5.57 19.46
N LYS A 158 -26.82 4.65 19.62
CA LYS A 158 -28.01 4.94 20.39
C LYS A 158 -27.52 5.03 21.82
N PHE A 159 -27.26 6.25 22.27
CA PHE A 159 -27.39 6.58 23.68
C PHE A 159 -28.85 6.29 24.06
N SER A 160 -29.10 5.09 24.57
CA SER A 160 -30.28 4.86 25.40
C SER A 160 -29.89 5.33 26.78
N ILE A 161 -30.24 6.58 27.08
CA ILE A 161 -30.38 7.03 28.46
C ILE A 161 -31.71 6.42 28.93
N ASN A 162 -31.62 5.48 29.88
CA ASN A 162 -32.65 5.21 30.88
C ASN A 162 -31.94 4.96 32.19
#